data_AF-A0A4R6BVR1-F1
#
_entry.id   AF-A0A4R6BVR1-F1
#
_cell.length_a   1.000
_cell.length_b   1.000
_cell.length_c   1.000
_cell.angle_alpha   90.00
_cell.angle_beta   90.00
_cell.angle_gamma   90.00
#
_symmetry.space_group_name_H-M   'P 1'
#
loop_
_entity.id
_entity.type
_entity.pdbx_description
1 polymer ?
#
loop_
_entity_poly.entity_id
_entity_poly.type
_entity_poly.pdbx_seq_one_letter_code
_entity_poly.pdbx_strand_id
1 'polypeptide(L)'
;MPNSESFLLYSLMGFILGAASVIYSYSDWPFSKQIVIHFLIMVVTILPLLLIWQIYFTGHAHFTKVLASFLKVGFIFIIITVILKKTGKMR
;
A
#
# COMPACT_ATOMS: atom_id res chain seq x y z
N MET A 1 -22.34 10.01 1.24
CA MET A 1 -22.33 8.61 0.77
C MET A 1 -21.26 8.50 -0.30
N PRO A 2 -20.39 7.47 -0.31
CA PRO A 2 -19.49 7.27 -1.43
C PRO A 2 -20.31 7.08 -2.70
N ASN A 3 -19.98 7.81 -3.76
CA ASN A 3 -20.47 7.56 -5.11
C ASN A 3 -20.01 6.16 -5.57
N SER A 4 -20.76 5.55 -6.49
CA SER A 4 -20.47 4.22 -7.02
C SER A 4 -19.04 4.08 -7.56
N GLU A 5 -18.48 5.15 -8.12
CA GLU A 5 -17.10 5.21 -8.62
C GLU A 5 -16.06 5.04 -7.50
N SER A 6 -16.25 5.72 -6.36
CA SER A 6 -15.37 5.57 -5.20
C SER A 6 -15.47 4.17 -4.60
N PHE A 7 -16.69 3.60 -4.60
CA PHE A 7 -16.89 2.22 -4.13
C PHE A 7 -16.11 1.22 -4.99
N LEU A 8 -16.21 1.32 -6.32
CA LEU A 8 -15.47 0.46 -7.24
C LEU A 8 -13.95 0.60 -7.07
N LEU A 9 -13.45 1.83 -6.91
CA LEU A 9 -12.04 2.08 -6.65
C LEU A 9 -11.58 1.39 -5.36
N TYR A 10 -12.28 1.59 -4.25
CA TYR A 10 -11.89 1.00 -2.97
C TYR A 10 -12.01 -0.52 -2.97
N SER A 11 -13.01 -1.10 -3.64
CA SER A 11 -13.12 -2.54 -3.83
C SER A 11 -11.95 -3.10 -4.63
N LEU A 12 -11.54 -2.43 -5.72
CA LEU A 12 -10.38 -2.83 -6.51
C LEU A 12 -9.07 -2.73 -5.70
N MET A 13 -8.91 -1.64 -4.94
CA MET A 13 -7.76 -1.49 -4.03
C MET A 13 -7.73 -2.61 -2.98
N GLY A 14 -8.89 -2.95 -2.40
CA GLY A 14 -9.01 -4.06 -1.44
C GLY A 14 -8.67 -5.42 -2.07
N PHE A 15 -9.09 -5.66 -3.30
CA PHE A 15 -8.75 -6.87 -4.05
C PHE A 15 -7.24 -6.99 -4.30
N ILE A 16 -6.59 -5.91 -4.78
CA ILE A 16 -5.14 -5.86 -4.99
C ILE A 16 -4.40 -6.09 -3.67
N LEU A 17 -4.86 -5.46 -2.58
CA LEU A 17 -4.27 -5.62 -1.24
C LEU A 17 -4.36 -7.08 -0.77
N GLY A 18 -5.52 -7.71 -0.97
CA GLY A 18 -5.73 -9.13 -0.69
C GLY A 18 -4.83 -10.02 -1.54
N ALA A 19 -4.72 -9.78 -2.84
CA ALA A 19 -3.82 -10.54 -3.72
C ALA A 19 -2.34 -10.38 -3.33
N ALA A 20 -1.91 -9.15 -3.00
CA ALA A 20 -0.56 -8.87 -2.54
C ALA A 20 -0.24 -9.46 -1.16
N SER A 21 -1.25 -9.88 -0.39
CA SER A 21 -1.03 -10.57 0.89
C SER A 21 -0.43 -11.97 0.74
N VAL A 22 -0.56 -12.59 -0.45
CA VAL A 22 0.04 -13.89 -0.78
C VAL A 22 1.57 -13.90 -0.59
N ILE A 23 2.22 -12.73 -0.67
CA ILE A 23 3.66 -12.57 -0.41
C ILE A 23 4.03 -13.03 1.01
N TYR A 24 3.14 -12.85 1.99
CA TYR A 24 3.37 -13.27 3.37
C TYR A 24 3.21 -14.78 3.59
N SER A 25 2.59 -15.50 2.65
CA SER A 25 2.51 -16.96 2.69
C SER A 25 3.82 -17.64 2.29
N TYR A 26 4.78 -16.88 1.74
CA TYR A 26 6.07 -17.41 1.31
C TYR A 26 7.05 -17.50 2.50
N SER A 27 7.02 -18.62 3.23
CA SER A 27 7.77 -18.84 4.48
C SER A 27 9.29 -18.73 4.35
N ASP A 28 9.83 -18.95 3.16
CA ASP A 28 11.27 -18.95 2.91
C ASP A 28 11.88 -17.53 2.92
N TRP A 29 11.04 -16.51 2.84
CA TRP A 29 11.50 -15.13 2.83
C TRP A 29 11.43 -14.53 4.22
N PRO A 30 12.49 -13.85 4.69
CA PRO A 30 12.42 -13.15 5.95
C PRO A 30 11.34 -12.06 5.86
N PHE A 31 10.64 -11.81 6.96
CA PHE A 31 9.55 -10.82 7.01
C PHE A 31 9.97 -9.44 6.48
N SER A 32 11.24 -9.04 6.69
CA SER A 32 11.81 -7.82 6.13
C SER A 32 11.81 -7.80 4.58
N LYS A 33 12.03 -8.94 3.93
CA LYS A 33 11.97 -9.05 2.47
C LYS A 33 10.51 -9.04 1.98
N GLN A 34 9.62 -9.73 2.69
CA GLN A 34 8.19 -9.77 2.36
C GLN A 34 7.57 -8.36 2.38
N ILE A 35 7.85 -7.55 3.41
CA ILE A 35 7.28 -6.20 3.53
C ILE A 35 7.81 -5.22 2.47
N VAL A 36 9.10 -5.34 2.11
CA VAL A 36 9.70 -4.51 1.05
C VAL A 36 9.05 -4.83 -0.30
N ILE A 37 8.88 -6.12 -0.62
CA ILE A 37 8.27 -6.55 -1.88
C ILE A 37 6.78 -6.20 -1.91
N HIS A 38 6.07 -6.37 -0.80
CA HIS A 38 4.69 -5.91 -0.65
C HIS A 38 4.58 -4.39 -0.90
N PHE A 39 5.44 -3.59 -0.28
CA PHE A 39 5.47 -2.14 -0.51
C PHE A 39 5.76 -1.79 -1.97
N LEU A 40 6.72 -2.46 -2.62
CA LEU A 40 7.02 -2.24 -4.04
C LEU A 40 5.83 -2.57 -4.94
N ILE A 41 5.13 -3.68 -4.68
CA ILE A 41 3.91 -4.04 -5.43
C ILE A 41 2.84 -2.98 -5.24
N MET A 42 2.64 -2.47 -4.02
CA MET A 42 1.68 -1.40 -3.75
C MET A 42 2.06 -0.09 -4.45
N VAL A 43 3.35 0.24 -4.56
CA VAL A 43 3.86 1.39 -5.34
C VAL A 43 3.59 1.22 -6.84
N VAL A 44 3.68 0.00 -7.39
CA VAL A 44 3.46 -0.23 -8.82
C VAL A 44 1.98 -0.39 -9.17
N THR A 45 1.13 -0.80 -8.22
CA THR A 45 -0.29 -1.08 -8.47
C THR A 45 -1.21 0.01 -7.94
N ILE A 46 -1.17 0.28 -6.64
CA ILE A 46 -2.09 1.18 -5.96
C ILE A 46 -1.72 2.65 -6.21
N LEU A 47 -0.45 3.00 -6.14
CA LEU A 47 -0.03 4.40 -6.35
C LEU A 47 -0.43 4.96 -7.73
N PRO A 48 -0.14 4.31 -8.87
CA PRO A 48 -0.58 4.81 -10.17
C PRO A 48 -2.11 4.83 -10.29
N LEU A 49 -2.81 3.86 -9.69
CA LEU A 49 -4.26 3.84 -9.67
C LEU A 49 -4.83 5.07 -8.95
N LEU A 50 -4.31 5.43 -7.77
CA LEU A 50 -4.70 6.66 -7.07
C LEU A 50 -4.35 7.91 -7.86
N LEU A 51 -3.15 7.95 -8.46
CA LEU A 51 -2.67 9.08 -9.24
C LEU A 51 -3.57 9.38 -10.44
N ILE A 52 -3.86 8.35 -11.22
CA ILE A 52 -4.78 8.40 -12.35
C ILE A 52 -6.13 8.92 -11.87
N TRP A 53 -6.70 8.29 -10.84
CA TRP A 53 -8.01 8.67 -10.31
C TRP A 53 -8.05 10.13 -9.82
N GLN A 54 -7.00 10.60 -9.15
CA GLN A 54 -6.90 11.97 -8.66
C GLN A 54 -6.89 12.99 -9.81
N ILE A 55 -6.15 12.70 -10.89
CA ILE A 55 -6.07 13.57 -12.07
C ILE A 55 -7.44 13.66 -12.75
N TYR A 56 -8.13 12.53 -12.94
CA TYR A 56 -9.43 12.49 -13.60
C TYR A 56 -10.56 13.17 -12.80
N PHE A 57 -10.58 13.04 -11.47
CA PHE A 57 -11.71 13.49 -10.66
C PHE A 57 -11.49 14.80 -9.88
N THR A 58 -10.24 15.16 -9.56
CA THR A 58 -9.94 16.32 -8.69
C THR A 58 -8.91 17.29 -9.26
N GLY A 59 -8.32 16.97 -10.42
CA GLY A 59 -7.28 17.76 -11.07
C GLY A 59 -5.91 17.66 -10.41
N HIS A 60 -4.91 18.28 -11.05
CA HIS A 60 -3.48 18.13 -10.72
C HIS A 60 -3.06 18.68 -9.35
N ALA A 61 -3.85 19.57 -8.74
CA ALA A 61 -3.49 20.28 -7.52
C ALA A 61 -3.37 19.39 -6.27
N HIS A 62 -3.97 18.19 -6.29
CA HIS A 62 -4.00 17.28 -5.14
C HIS A 62 -2.98 16.13 -5.21
N PHE A 63 -2.16 16.09 -6.27
CA PHE A 63 -1.13 15.08 -6.51
C PHE A 63 -0.18 14.90 -5.32
N THR A 64 0.36 16.00 -4.80
CA THR A 64 1.40 15.98 -3.77
C THR A 64 0.88 15.46 -2.43
N LYS A 65 -0.38 15.75 -2.10
CA LYS A 65 -1.03 15.28 -0.86
C LYS A 65 -1.26 13.77 -0.88
N VAL A 66 -1.69 13.21 -2.01
CA VAL A 66 -1.94 11.77 -2.16
C VAL A 66 -0.62 11.00 -2.11
N LEU A 67 0.39 11.45 -2.86
CA LEU A 67 1.72 10.85 -2.86
C LEU A 67 2.34 10.87 -1.44
N ALA A 68 2.27 12.02 -0.75
CA ALA A 68 2.78 12.15 0.61
C ALA A 68 2.04 11.22 1.59
N SER A 69 0.71 11.11 1.47
CA SER A 69 -0.10 10.22 2.33
C SER A 69 0.26 8.76 2.12
N PHE A 70 0.43 8.33 0.86
CA PHE A 70 0.81 6.97 0.52
C PHE A 70 2.20 6.61 1.06
N LEU A 71 3.19 7.48 0.85
CA LEU A 71 4.54 7.30 1.37
C LEU A 71 4.57 7.27 2.90
N LYS A 72 3.79 8.12 3.57
CA LYS A 72 3.69 8.16 5.04
C LYS A 72 3.20 6.83 5.61
N VAL A 73 2.17 6.23 5.00
CA VAL A 73 1.66 4.91 5.42
C VAL A 73 2.72 3.83 5.20
N GLY A 74 3.41 3.84 4.06
CA GLY A 74 4.53 2.92 3.80
C GLY A 74 5.64 3.03 4.84
N PHE A 75 6.00 4.25 5.23
CA PHE A 75 7.02 4.50 6.24
C PHE A 75 6.59 4.01 7.63
N ILE A 76 5.33 4.21 8.00
CA ILE A 76 4.75 3.67 9.24
C ILE A 76 4.87 2.14 9.28
N PHE A 77 4.52 1.46 8.18
CA PHE A 77 4.66 0.01 8.08
C PHE A 77 6.11 -0.45 8.26
N ILE A 78 7.08 0.23 7.63
CA ILE A 78 8.50 -0.09 7.80
C ILE A 78 8.94 0.10 9.27
N ILE A 79 8.55 1.20 9.92
CA ILE A 79 8.86 1.47 11.33
C ILE A 79 8.31 0.36 12.23
N ILE A 80 7.05 -0.02 12.05
CA ILE A 80 6.41 -1.10 12.82
C ILE A 80 7.20 -2.41 12.65
N THR A 81 7.59 -2.73 11.41
CA THR A 81 8.40 -3.91 11.09
C THR A 81 9.74 -3.90 11.83
N VAL A 82 10.43 -2.76 11.87
CA VAL A 82 11.72 -2.62 12.57
C VAL A 82 11.53 -2.78 14.08
N ILE A 83 10.49 -2.20 14.66
CA ILE A 83 10.17 -2.33 16.09
C ILE A 83 9.86 -3.79 16.45
N LEU A 84 9.04 -4.47 15.63
CA LEU A 84 8.70 -5.89 15.81
C LEU A 84 9.92 -6.80 15.73
N LYS A 85 10.87 -6.49 14.83
CA LYS A 85 12.13 -7.23 14.71
C LYS A 85 13.00 -7.05 15.95
N LYS A 86 13.05 -5.82 16.49
CA LYS A 86 13.80 -5.47 17.70
C LYS A 86 13.22 -6.12 18.96
N THR A 87 11.90 -6.32 19.02
CA THR A 87 11.23 -6.98 20.16
C THR A 87 11.33 -8.51 20.13
N GLY A 88 12.02 -9.11 19.16
CA GLY A 88 12.24 -10.55 19.09
C GLY A 88 10.99 -11.39 18.80
N LYS A 89 9.86 -10.74 18.50
CA LYS A 89 8.56 -11.40 18.26
C LYS A 89 8.43 -11.96 16.84
N MET A 90 9.36 -11.60 15.95
CA MET A 90 9.46 -12.15 14.59
C MET A 90 10.79 -12.90 14.49
N ARG A 91 10.78 -14.18 14.88
CA ARG A 91 11.80 -15.16 14.50
C ARG A 91 11.27 -15.94 13.31
#